data_AF-A0AAV6YJ89-F1
#
_entry.id   AF-A0AAV6YJ89-F1
#
_cell.length_a   1.000
_cell.length_b   1.000
_cell.length_c   1.000
_cell.angle_alpha   90.00
_cell.angle_beta   90.00
_cell.angle_gamma   90.00
#
_symmetry.space_group_name_H-M   'P 1'
#
loop_
_entity.id
_entity.type
_entity.pdbx_description
1 polymer ?
#
loop_
_entity_poly.entity_id
_entity_poly.type
_entity_poly.pdbx_seq_one_letter_code
_entity_poly.pdbx_strand_id
1 'polypeptide(L)'
;EAEPGITKRLCQSSMELSSPAPPPALHAPCTQSLLQPHLERVAIDALQLCCLLLPPPNRRKLQLLMRMISRMSQNVDMPRLHDAMGTRSLMIQTFSRCVLCCSEEVDLDELLATRLVSFLMDHHQEILQVPCYLQTAVQDHVQYLQRVHVGS
;
A
#
# COMPACT_ATOMS: atom_id res chain seq x y z
N GLU A 1 34.89 -44.57 -32.85
CA GLU A 1 34.48 -45.49 -33.94
C GLU A 1 33.51 -46.49 -33.34
N ALA A 2 32.39 -46.91 -33.91
CA ALA A 2 31.56 -46.48 -35.02
C ALA A 2 30.21 -47.20 -34.78
N GLU A 3 29.09 -46.52 -35.04
CA GLU A 3 27.76 -47.09 -35.32
C GLU A 3 27.87 -48.20 -36.40
N PRO A 4 26.97 -49.20 -36.49
CA PRO A 4 25.59 -48.94 -36.99
C PRO A 4 24.47 -49.94 -36.61
N GLY A 5 23.19 -49.55 -36.80
CA GLY A 5 22.12 -50.55 -37.00
C GLY A 5 20.64 -50.14 -36.90
N ILE A 6 20.18 -49.31 -37.84
CA ILE A 6 18.81 -48.92 -38.22
C ILE A 6 17.72 -50.01 -38.05
N THR A 7 16.54 -49.68 -37.48
CA THR A 7 15.21 -50.00 -38.10
C THR A 7 14.09 -49.06 -37.64
N LYS A 8 13.32 -48.63 -38.64
CA LYS A 8 12.26 -47.62 -38.70
C LYS A 8 10.98 -48.04 -37.96
N ARG A 9 10.31 -47.09 -37.30
CA ARG A 9 8.84 -47.06 -37.25
C ARG A 9 8.33 -45.66 -37.56
N LEU A 10 7.70 -45.54 -38.72
CA LEU A 10 6.96 -44.37 -39.15
C LEU A 10 5.67 -44.25 -38.32
N CYS A 11 5.43 -43.07 -37.77
CA CYS A 11 4.07 -42.59 -37.56
C CYS A 11 3.94 -41.25 -38.28
N GLN A 12 3.35 -41.32 -39.48
CA GLN A 12 2.77 -40.16 -40.15
C GLN A 12 1.43 -39.86 -39.51
N SER A 13 1.22 -38.60 -39.14
CA SER A 13 -0.11 -37.98 -39.05
C SER A 13 0.05 -36.48 -39.29
N SER A 14 -0.89 -35.95 -40.07
CA SER A 14 -0.83 -34.73 -40.86
C SER A 14 -1.08 -33.43 -40.08
N MET A 15 -0.40 -32.37 -40.53
CA MET A 15 -0.77 -30.94 -40.46
C MET A 15 -2.24 -30.72 -40.90
N GLU A 16 -3.08 -29.79 -40.37
CA GLU A 16 -2.95 -28.36 -40.06
C GLU A 16 -4.14 -27.91 -39.17
N LEU A 17 -4.02 -26.70 -38.56
CA LEU A 17 -5.02 -25.61 -38.53
C LEU A 17 -5.39 -25.00 -37.14
N SER A 18 -4.76 -23.84 -36.87
CA SER A 18 -5.30 -22.63 -36.22
C SER A 18 -5.67 -22.61 -34.73
N SER A 19 -4.83 -21.95 -33.92
CA SER A 19 -5.15 -20.64 -33.31
C SER A 19 -3.92 -20.11 -32.53
N PRO A 20 -3.53 -18.83 -32.65
CA PRO A 20 -2.45 -18.27 -31.83
C PRO A 20 -2.92 -18.14 -30.38
N ALA A 21 -2.22 -18.82 -29.46
CA ALA A 21 -2.36 -18.57 -28.04
C ALA A 21 -1.97 -17.10 -27.75
N PRO A 22 -2.74 -16.36 -26.92
CA PRO A 22 -2.34 -15.01 -26.54
C PRO A 22 -1.04 -15.07 -25.72
N PRO A 23 -0.11 -14.13 -25.91
CA PRO A 23 1.13 -14.09 -25.13
C PRO A 23 0.80 -13.92 -23.63
N PRO A 24 1.61 -14.47 -22.71
CA PRO A 24 1.46 -14.16 -21.30
C PRO A 24 1.65 -12.65 -21.15
N ALA A 25 0.63 -11.99 -20.59
CA ALA A 25 0.65 -10.56 -20.36
C ALA A 25 1.94 -10.18 -19.62
N LEU A 26 2.79 -9.44 -20.33
CA LEU A 26 3.95 -8.77 -19.78
C LEU A 26 3.51 -7.97 -18.56
N HIS A 27 4.03 -8.39 -17.40
CA HIS A 27 4.20 -7.63 -16.17
C HIS A 27 3.56 -6.24 -16.18
N ALA A 28 2.31 -6.15 -15.72
CA ALA A 28 1.83 -4.91 -15.15
C ALA A 28 2.76 -4.54 -13.99
N PRO A 29 3.24 -3.29 -13.86
CA PRO A 29 3.83 -2.82 -12.62
C PRO A 29 2.72 -2.85 -11.60
N CYS A 30 2.71 -3.94 -10.85
CA CYS A 30 1.70 -4.29 -9.89
C CYS A 30 1.89 -3.32 -8.72
N THR A 31 1.22 -2.17 -8.75
CA THR A 31 0.73 -1.57 -7.51
C THR A 31 -0.34 -2.52 -6.99
N GLN A 32 0.09 -3.66 -6.44
CA GLN A 32 -0.81 -4.62 -5.82
C GLN A 32 -1.45 -3.88 -4.66
N SER A 33 -2.71 -3.48 -4.82
CA SER A 33 -3.50 -3.12 -3.66
C SER A 33 -3.39 -4.29 -2.69
N LEU A 34 -2.98 -3.97 -1.46
CA LEU A 34 -2.73 -4.95 -0.42
C LEU A 34 -4.00 -5.72 -0.06
N LEU A 35 -5.17 -5.17 -0.42
CA LEU A 35 -6.49 -5.62 -0.01
C LEU A 35 -7.46 -5.65 -1.20
N GLN A 36 -8.57 -6.38 -1.05
CA GLN A 36 -9.70 -6.19 -1.97
C GLN A 36 -10.25 -4.77 -1.83
N PRO A 37 -10.81 -4.14 -2.89
CA PRO A 37 -11.25 -2.74 -2.84
C PRO A 37 -12.18 -2.39 -1.68
N HIS A 38 -13.07 -3.31 -1.30
CA HIS A 38 -13.95 -3.10 -0.14
C HIS A 38 -13.17 -3.09 1.18
N LEU A 39 -12.23 -4.02 1.35
CA LEU A 39 -11.39 -4.10 2.54
C LEU A 39 -10.40 -2.92 2.63
N GLU A 40 -9.91 -2.43 1.49
CA GLU A 40 -9.10 -1.22 1.39
C GLU A 40 -9.86 -0.03 1.99
N ARG A 41 -11.13 0.15 1.62
CA ARG A 41 -11.95 1.22 2.18
C ARG A 41 -12.12 1.10 3.69
N VAL A 42 -12.39 -0.11 4.19
CA VAL A 42 -12.51 -0.38 5.63
C VAL A 42 -11.18 -0.06 6.35
N ALA A 43 -10.04 -0.41 5.75
CA ALA A 43 -8.73 -0.09 6.32
C ALA A 43 -8.45 1.41 6.35
N ILE A 44 -8.84 2.15 5.30
CA ILE A 44 -8.75 3.63 5.27
C ILE A 44 -9.57 4.22 6.41
N ASP A 45 -10.85 3.85 6.53
CA ASP A 45 -11.75 4.39 7.54
C ASP A 45 -11.24 4.08 8.96
N ALA A 46 -10.77 2.86 9.20
CA ALA A 46 -10.18 2.45 10.47
C ALA A 46 -8.90 3.25 10.79
N LEU A 47 -8.00 3.41 9.82
CA LEU A 47 -6.76 4.17 10.02
C LEU A 47 -7.01 5.67 10.19
N GLN A 48 -8.02 6.24 9.54
CA GLN A 48 -8.46 7.61 9.81
C GLN A 48 -8.84 7.79 11.28
N LEU A 49 -9.60 6.84 11.83
CA LEU A 49 -9.99 6.85 13.25
C LEU A 49 -8.81 6.63 14.19
N CYS A 50 -7.87 5.74 13.85
CA CYS A 50 -6.65 5.57 14.64
C CYS A 50 -5.79 6.85 14.61
N CYS A 51 -5.67 7.50 13.46
CA CYS A 51 -4.93 8.75 13.33
C CYS A 51 -5.61 9.91 14.07
N LEU A 52 -6.97 9.95 14.09
CA LEU A 52 -7.86 10.41 15.17
C LEU A 52 -7.18 10.65 16.52
N LEU A 53 -6.70 9.55 17.08
CA LEU A 53 -6.28 9.42 18.46
C LEU A 53 -4.84 9.92 18.69
N LEU A 54 -4.08 10.13 17.61
CA LEU A 54 -2.74 10.70 17.72
C LEU A 54 -2.82 12.17 18.15
N PRO A 55 -1.92 12.63 19.04
CA PRO A 55 -1.79 14.05 19.33
C PRO A 55 -1.63 14.86 18.03
N PRO A 56 -2.27 16.05 17.91
CA PRO A 56 -2.15 16.90 16.73
C PRO A 56 -0.71 17.11 16.19
N PRO A 57 0.32 17.35 17.04
CA PRO A 57 1.68 17.49 16.54
C PRO A 57 2.23 16.20 15.92
N ASN A 58 1.87 15.03 16.46
CA ASN A 58 2.35 13.74 15.97
C ASN A 58 1.70 13.40 14.63
N ARG A 59 0.39 13.66 14.49
CA ARG A 59 -0.30 13.50 13.21
C ARG A 59 0.33 14.37 12.12
N ARG A 60 0.65 15.63 12.42
CA ARG A 60 1.31 16.53 11.46
C ARG A 60 2.68 15.99 11.04
N LYS A 61 3.48 15.49 11.99
CA LYS A 61 4.77 14.85 11.67
C LYS A 61 4.58 13.63 10.77
N LEU A 62 3.61 12.77 11.09
CA LEU A 62 3.30 11.59 10.29
C LEU A 62 2.87 11.98 8.86
N GLN A 63 2.02 12.99 8.70
CA GLN A 63 1.60 13.49 7.39
C GLN A 63 2.77 14.03 6.57
N LEU A 64 3.66 14.80 7.19
CA LEU A 64 4.85 15.31 6.51
C LEU A 64 5.77 14.17 6.10
N LEU A 65 5.98 13.19 6.98
CA LEU A 65 6.81 12.01 6.69
C LEU A 65 6.24 11.21 5.53
N MET A 66 4.96 10.80 5.60
CA MET A 66 4.28 10.03 4.55
C MET A 66 4.32 10.75 3.21
N ARG A 67 4.07 12.07 3.20
CA ARG A 67 4.15 12.89 1.99
C ARG A 67 5.58 12.94 1.44
N MET A 68 6.58 13.08 2.30
CA MET A 68 7.98 13.10 1.88
C MET A 68 8.38 11.78 1.23
N ILE A 69 8.17 10.65 1.91
CA ILE A 69 8.59 9.34 1.42
C ILE A 69 7.82 8.90 0.18
N SER A 70 6.54 9.28 0.07
CA SER A 70 5.72 9.06 -1.13
C SER A 70 6.30 9.80 -2.33
N ARG A 71 6.63 11.10 -2.17
CA ARG A 71 7.23 11.91 -3.25
C ARG A 71 8.62 11.43 -3.64
N MET A 72 9.47 11.05 -2.68
CA MET A 72 10.80 10.49 -2.98
C MET A 72 10.70 9.18 -3.76
N SER A 73 9.74 8.32 -3.39
CA SER A 73 9.53 7.02 -4.06
C SER A 73 9.03 7.15 -5.50
N GLN A 74 8.37 8.25 -5.84
CA GLN A 74 7.83 8.54 -7.17
C GLN A 74 8.73 9.47 -7.99
N ASN A 75 9.83 9.96 -7.42
CA ASN A 75 10.71 10.91 -8.10
C ASN A 75 11.64 10.17 -9.08
N VAL A 76 11.36 10.32 -10.38
CA VAL A 76 12.15 9.71 -11.46
C VAL A 76 13.52 10.34 -11.65
N ASP A 77 13.71 11.58 -11.22
CA ASP A 77 14.97 12.31 -11.32
C ASP A 77 15.89 12.06 -10.10
N MET A 78 15.38 11.37 -9.08
CA MET A 78 16.15 11.11 -7.87
C MET A 78 17.21 10.03 -8.13
N PRO A 79 18.49 10.31 -7.80
CA PRO A 79 19.53 9.29 -7.92
C PRO A 79 19.25 8.13 -6.97
N ARG A 80 19.78 6.95 -7.30
CA ARG A 80 19.64 5.76 -6.47
C ARG A 80 20.26 6.00 -5.10
N LEU A 81 19.48 5.80 -4.05
CA LEU A 81 19.93 5.93 -2.67
C LEU A 81 20.60 4.66 -2.12
N HIS A 82 20.42 3.53 -2.81
CA HIS A 82 20.99 2.24 -2.42
C HIS A 82 21.29 1.38 -3.65
N ASP A 83 22.39 0.62 -3.61
CA ASP A 83 22.90 -0.12 -4.77
C ASP A 83 22.09 -1.35 -5.14
N ALA A 84 21.39 -1.96 -4.18
CA ALA A 84 20.60 -3.18 -4.38
C ALA A 84 19.09 -3.00 -4.20
N MET A 85 18.64 -1.89 -3.59
CA MET A 85 17.23 -1.69 -3.22
C MET A 85 16.64 -0.51 -3.97
N GLY A 86 15.36 -0.62 -4.35
CA GLY A 86 14.61 0.51 -4.89
C GLY A 86 14.29 1.54 -3.79
N THR A 87 14.24 2.82 -4.17
CA THR A 87 13.96 3.94 -3.24
C THR A 87 12.71 3.70 -2.41
N ARG A 88 11.63 3.20 -3.02
CA ARG A 88 10.38 2.88 -2.31
C ARG A 88 10.58 1.88 -1.18
N SER A 89 11.17 0.72 -1.48
CA SER A 89 11.42 -0.33 -0.49
C SER A 89 12.34 0.16 0.62
N LEU A 90 13.37 0.93 0.26
CA LEU A 90 14.27 1.56 1.21
C LEU A 90 13.52 2.48 2.16
N MET A 91 12.66 3.38 1.65
CA MET A 91 11.88 4.30 2.49
C MET A 91 10.95 3.56 3.45
N ILE A 92 10.21 2.57 2.95
CA ILE A 92 9.27 1.79 3.77
C ILE A 92 10.03 1.10 4.90
N GLN A 93 11.12 0.38 4.60
CA GLN A 93 11.90 -0.32 5.62
C GLN A 93 12.53 0.64 6.63
N THR A 94 13.13 1.74 6.15
CA THR A 94 13.81 2.72 7.01
C THR A 94 12.87 3.34 8.04
N PHE A 95 11.65 3.68 7.63
CA PHE A 95 10.71 4.41 8.49
C PHE A 95 9.71 3.53 9.23
N SER A 96 9.64 2.22 8.96
CA SER A 96 8.64 1.33 9.58
C SER A 96 8.71 1.33 11.11
N ARG A 97 9.91 1.11 11.67
CA ARG A 97 10.09 1.15 13.13
C ARG A 97 9.78 2.53 13.70
N CYS A 98 10.27 3.61 13.09
CA CYS A 98 10.00 4.97 13.59
C CYS A 98 8.50 5.32 13.63
N VAL A 99 7.70 4.77 12.72
CA VAL A 99 6.25 5.04 12.66
C VAL A 99 5.47 4.17 13.65
N LEU A 100 5.90 2.93 13.89
CA LEU A 100 5.12 1.92 14.61
C LEU A 100 5.72 1.45 15.94
N CYS A 101 6.93 1.90 16.31
CA CYS A 101 7.56 1.53 17.58
C CYS A 101 6.71 1.96 18.77
N CYS A 102 6.52 1.04 19.71
CA CYS A 102 5.97 1.29 21.04
C CYS A 102 7.08 1.33 22.10
N SER A 103 6.75 1.84 23.29
CA SER A 103 7.72 2.02 24.39
C SER A 103 8.21 0.69 24.98
N GLU A 104 7.44 -0.37 24.82
CA GLU A 104 7.83 -1.74 25.18
C GLU A 104 8.08 -2.45 23.86
N GLU A 105 9.31 -2.93 23.59
CA GLU A 105 9.57 -3.73 22.39
C GLU A 105 8.90 -5.10 22.51
N VAL A 106 7.58 -5.13 22.34
CA VAL A 106 6.83 -6.34 22.01
C VAL A 106 7.18 -6.65 20.55
N ASP A 107 7.40 -7.92 20.24
CA ASP A 107 7.82 -8.44 18.93
C ASP A 107 7.03 -7.79 17.77
N LEU A 108 7.55 -6.66 17.26
CA LEU A 108 6.95 -5.95 16.14
C LEU A 108 7.17 -6.82 14.90
N ASP A 109 6.09 -7.34 14.34
CA ASP A 109 6.14 -8.08 13.08
C ASP A 109 6.61 -7.13 11.97
N GLU A 110 7.87 -7.26 11.56
CA GLU A 110 8.50 -6.41 10.55
C GLU A 110 7.80 -6.50 9.18
N LEU A 111 7.25 -7.66 8.83
CA LEU A 111 6.52 -7.84 7.58
C LEU A 111 5.19 -7.10 7.62
N LEU A 112 4.46 -7.20 8.74
CA LEU A 112 3.21 -6.46 8.91
C LEU A 112 3.46 -4.96 9.01
N ALA A 113 4.52 -4.54 9.70
CA ALA A 113 4.91 -3.14 9.83
C ALA A 113 5.21 -2.52 8.46
N THR A 114 6.02 -3.19 7.64
CA THR A 114 6.35 -2.72 6.29
C THR A 114 5.11 -2.67 5.38
N ARG A 115 4.21 -3.65 5.48
CA ARG A 115 2.92 -3.66 4.78
C ARG A 115 2.03 -2.49 5.19
N LEU A 116 1.88 -2.24 6.49
CA LEU A 116 1.07 -1.15 7.02
C LEU A 116 1.63 0.21 6.61
N VAL A 117 2.95 0.40 6.69
CA VAL A 117 3.61 1.66 6.30
C VAL A 117 3.52 1.88 4.79
N SER A 118 3.62 0.81 3.98
CA SER A 118 3.36 0.90 2.54
C SER A 118 1.94 1.37 2.27
N PHE A 119 0.94 0.74 2.90
CA PHE A 119 -0.46 1.10 2.75
C PHE A 119 -0.72 2.55 3.19
N LEU A 120 -0.19 2.93 4.35
CA LEU A 120 -0.30 4.29 4.86
C LEU A 120 0.32 5.31 3.90
N MET A 121 1.48 5.00 3.30
CA MET A 121 2.14 5.87 2.34
C MET A 121 1.33 6.05 1.06
N ASP A 122 0.72 4.97 0.55
CA ASP A 122 -0.08 5.00 -0.69
C ASP A 122 -1.39 5.77 -0.50
N HIS A 123 -2.03 5.63 0.67
CA HIS A 123 -3.34 6.24 0.97
C HIS A 123 -3.26 7.42 1.94
N HIS A 124 -2.07 8.02 2.14
CA HIS A 124 -1.83 9.04 3.18
C HIS A 124 -2.75 10.27 3.07
N GLN A 125 -3.14 10.64 1.85
CA GLN A 125 -4.02 11.79 1.62
C GLN A 125 -5.42 11.55 2.17
N GLU A 126 -5.93 10.34 2.06
CA GLU A 126 -7.24 9.97 2.62
C GLU A 126 -7.10 9.68 4.12
N ILE A 127 -6.14 8.86 4.52
CA ILE A 127 -5.99 8.38 5.91
C ILE A 127 -5.75 9.53 6.91
N LEU A 128 -4.98 10.55 6.54
CA LEU A 128 -4.57 11.60 7.48
C LEU A 128 -5.49 12.83 7.48
N GLN A 129 -6.57 12.79 6.70
CA GLN A 129 -7.64 13.79 6.76
C GLN A 129 -8.68 13.46 7.83
N VAL A 130 -9.43 14.48 8.25
CA VAL A 130 -10.59 14.29 9.14
C VAL A 130 -11.75 13.77 8.30
N PRO A 131 -12.40 12.64 8.68
CA PRO A 131 -13.54 12.13 7.93
C PRO A 131 -14.71 13.12 7.97
N CYS A 132 -15.29 13.44 6.80
CA CYS A 132 -16.39 14.40 6.70
C CYS A 132 -17.60 13.99 7.54
N TYR A 133 -17.94 12.70 7.59
CA TYR A 133 -19.06 12.22 8.39
C TYR A 133 -18.89 12.55 9.88
N LEU A 134 -17.66 12.42 10.40
CA LEU A 134 -17.34 12.67 11.79
C LEU A 134 -17.35 14.18 12.08
N GLN A 135 -16.83 14.98 11.15
CA GLN A 135 -16.89 16.44 11.23
C GLN A 135 -18.35 16.92 11.30
N THR A 136 -19.21 16.44 10.40
CA THR A 136 -20.64 16.78 10.38
C THR A 136 -21.33 16.35 11.67
N ALA A 137 -21.13 15.11 12.13
CA ALA A 137 -21.74 14.61 13.36
C ALA A 137 -21.35 15.44 14.60
N VAL A 138 -20.07 15.84 14.69
CA VAL A 138 -19.59 16.71 15.78
C VAL A 138 -20.20 18.11 15.66
N GLN A 139 -20.25 18.67 14.45
CA GLN A 139 -20.82 19.99 14.21
C GLN A 139 -22.31 20.05 14.57
N ASP A 140 -23.09 19.05 14.15
CA ASP A 140 -24.52 18.94 14.46
C ASP A 140 -24.75 18.83 15.96
N HIS A 141 -23.92 18.03 16.66
CA HIS A 141 -23.99 17.90 18.11
C HIS A 141 -23.67 19.22 18.83
N VAL A 142 -22.64 19.95 18.40
CA VAL A 142 -22.29 21.26 18.95
C VAL A 142 -23.43 22.27 18.73
N GLN A 143 -24.04 22.30 17.55
CA GLN A 143 -25.17 23.17 17.25
C GLN A 143 -26.39 22.84 18.11
N TYR A 144 -26.68 21.55 18.31
CA TYR A 144 -27.72 21.10 19.21
C TYR A 144 -27.50 21.62 20.64
N LEU A 145 -26.29 21.46 21.18
CA LEU A 145 -25.95 21.94 22.53
C LEU A 145 -26.09 23.47 22.66
N GLN A 146 -25.70 24.22 21.64
CA GLN A 146 -25.83 25.69 21.62
C GLN A 146 -27.30 26.13 21.66
N ARG A 147 -28.18 25.46 20.90
CA ARG A 147 -29.63 25.76 20.91
C ARG A 147 -30.25 25.49 22.28
N VAL A 148 -29.85 24.40 22.94
CA VAL A 148 -30.34 24.06 24.30
C VAL A 148 -29.85 25.10 25.34
N HIS A 149 -28.61 25.56 25.23
CA HIS A 149 -28.04 26.56 26.15
C HIS A 149 -28.63 27.97 26.00
N VAL A 150 -29.02 28.38 24.79
CA VAL A 150 -29.60 29.71 24.53
C VAL A 150 -31.12 29.75 24.84
N GLY A 151 -31.77 28.59 24.89
CA GLY A 151 -33.18 28.45 25.25
C GLY A 151 -33.46 28.21 26.74
N SER A 152 -32.43 28.20 27.60
CA SER A 152 -32.51 28.15 29.08
C SER A 152 -32.15 29.51 29.66
#